data_AF-A0A954W3L3-F1
#
_entry.id   AF-A0A954W3L3-F1
#
_cell.length_a   1.000
_cell.length_b   1.000
_cell.length_c   1.000
_cell.angle_alpha   90.00
_cell.angle_beta   90.00
_cell.angle_gamma   90.00
#
_symmetry.space_group_name_H-M   'P 1'
#
loop_
_entity.id
_entity.type
_entity.pdbx_description
1 polymer ?
#
loop_
_entity_poly.entity_id
_entity_poly.type
_entity_poly.pdbx_seq_one_letter_code
_entity_poly.pdbx_strand_id
1 'polypeptide(L)'
;MLDRKFILENAEAVKRNCELRGASADIDRLVESESQRRAKLQEVEELNRQANEVSKSIGKAKDADEREARKEEGRRLREAKDAAQAEHDRLDAEVVAIQRLIPNMTHPDAPIGADDQANLEVRRGKHEPPKFDFKPLDHVELAERLDLIDFEGGARVAGHGFYFLRNDAVLLELALQRYALQLLMSEGFTPVVTPDLAYTNILHGTGYIPRGPETQIYSIENSDLNLVATAEITIGGLMSGQTLEAEQLPMKLCGISHCFRT
;
A
#
# COMPACT_ATOMS: atom_id res chain seq x y z
N MET A 1 -7.04 -1.05 -1.70
CA MET A 1 -8.02 -0.03 -1.25
C MET A 1 -9.41 -0.62 -1.34
N LEU A 2 -10.34 -0.20 -0.47
CA LEU A 2 -11.75 -0.61 -0.61
C LEU A 2 -12.36 -0.03 -1.88
N ASP A 3 -13.28 -0.75 -2.49
CA ASP A 3 -14.01 -0.27 -3.67
C ASP A 3 -14.83 0.98 -3.35
N ARG A 4 -14.85 1.97 -4.26
CA ARG A 4 -15.55 3.25 -4.01
C ARG A 4 -17.05 3.06 -3.90
N LYS A 5 -17.66 2.17 -4.70
CA LYS A 5 -19.09 1.88 -4.61
C LYS A 5 -19.41 1.21 -3.27
N PHE A 6 -18.59 0.25 -2.83
CA PHE A 6 -18.73 -0.35 -1.50
C PHE A 6 -18.72 0.70 -0.38
N ILE A 7 -17.80 1.67 -0.43
CA ILE A 7 -17.72 2.74 0.57
C ILE A 7 -19.02 3.57 0.59
N LEU A 8 -19.54 3.98 -0.58
CA LEU A 8 -20.79 4.74 -0.65
C LEU A 8 -22.00 3.97 -0.10
N GLU A 9 -22.09 2.67 -0.41
CA GLU A 9 -23.20 1.82 0.03
C GLU A 9 -23.11 1.42 1.52
N ASN A 10 -21.92 1.50 2.12
CA ASN A 10 -21.64 1.01 3.48
C ASN A 10 -20.91 2.05 4.35
N ALA A 11 -21.16 3.35 4.12
CA ALA A 11 -20.41 4.44 4.73
C ALA A 11 -20.31 4.33 6.27
N GLU A 12 -21.42 4.04 6.96
CA GLU A 12 -21.44 3.86 8.42
C GLU A 12 -20.58 2.69 8.89
N ALA A 13 -20.58 1.58 8.17
CA ALA A 13 -19.76 0.41 8.52
C ALA A 13 -18.27 0.71 8.33
N VAL A 14 -17.91 1.42 7.25
CA VAL A 14 -16.53 1.84 6.99
C VAL A 14 -16.08 2.84 8.04
N LYS A 15 -16.92 3.82 8.40
CA LYS A 15 -16.65 4.82 9.45
C LYS A 15 -16.38 4.15 10.79
N ARG A 16 -17.26 3.24 11.22
CA ARG A 16 -17.06 2.45 12.44
C ARG A 16 -15.78 1.63 12.39
N ASN A 17 -15.46 1.01 11.25
CA ASN A 17 -14.20 0.25 11.10
C ASN A 17 -12.98 1.17 11.25
N CYS A 18 -13.00 2.37 10.67
CA CYS A 18 -11.93 3.35 10.84
C CYS A 18 -11.76 3.75 12.31
N GLU A 19 -12.86 4.05 13.02
CA GLU A 19 -12.84 4.38 14.44
C GLU A 19 -12.22 3.26 15.29
N LEU A 20 -12.68 2.03 15.10
CA LEU A 20 -12.15 0.86 15.83
C LEU A 20 -10.67 0.58 15.50
N ARG A 21 -10.22 0.95 14.31
CA ARG A 21 -8.83 0.78 13.84
C ARG A 21 -7.93 1.98 14.13
N GLY A 22 -8.45 3.04 14.76
CA GLY A 22 -7.72 4.29 14.99
C GLY A 22 -7.29 5.02 13.71
N ALA A 23 -8.01 4.81 12.59
CA ALA A 23 -7.71 5.45 11.32
C ALA A 23 -8.40 6.82 11.20
N SER A 24 -7.69 7.81 10.68
CA SER A 24 -8.14 9.22 10.58
C SER A 24 -8.86 9.55 9.27
N ALA A 25 -9.36 8.56 8.53
CA ALA A 25 -9.99 8.78 7.23
C ALA A 25 -11.37 9.46 7.38
N ASP A 26 -11.57 10.59 6.69
CA ASP A 26 -12.84 11.33 6.67
C ASP A 26 -13.82 10.73 5.65
N ILE A 27 -14.63 9.78 6.12
CA ILE A 27 -15.58 9.05 5.27
C ILE A 27 -16.69 9.95 4.75
N ASP A 28 -17.14 10.92 5.54
CA ASP A 28 -18.23 11.84 5.15
C ASP A 28 -17.76 12.73 3.99
N ARG A 29 -16.53 13.26 4.09
CA ARG A 29 -15.91 14.03 3.02
C ARG A 29 -15.68 13.19 1.76
N LEU A 30 -15.25 11.94 1.89
CA LEU A 30 -15.10 11.05 0.73
C LEU A 30 -16.43 10.84 0.01
N VAL A 31 -17.51 10.58 0.74
CA VAL A 31 -18.85 10.35 0.17
C VAL A 31 -19.34 11.61 -0.57
N GLU A 32 -19.14 12.80 0.02
CA GLU A 32 -19.46 14.08 -0.60
C GLU A 32 -18.64 14.28 -1.90
N SER A 33 -17.32 14.19 -1.82
CA SER A 33 -16.42 14.42 -2.95
C SER A 33 -16.62 13.41 -4.08
N GLU A 34 -16.85 12.12 -3.78
CA GLU A 34 -17.14 11.12 -4.82
C GLU A 34 -18.50 11.37 -5.50
N SER A 35 -19.51 11.86 -4.76
CA SER A 35 -20.81 12.24 -5.33
C SER A 35 -20.66 13.42 -6.29
N GLN A 36 -19.92 14.46 -5.88
CA GLN A 36 -19.62 15.62 -6.73
C GLN A 36 -18.77 15.22 -7.94
N ARG A 37 -17.77 14.34 -7.75
CA ARG A 37 -16.90 13.84 -8.82
C ARG A 37 -17.72 13.13 -9.90
N ARG A 38 -18.68 12.27 -9.52
CA ARG A 38 -19.59 11.60 -10.45
C ARG A 38 -20.47 12.59 -11.22
N ALA A 39 -21.02 13.60 -10.55
CA ALA A 39 -21.81 14.64 -11.19
C ALA A 39 -20.98 15.45 -12.21
N LYS A 40 -19.73 15.80 -11.84
CA LYS A 40 -18.81 16.51 -12.75
C LYS A 40 -18.41 15.67 -13.94
N LEU A 41 -18.21 14.36 -13.77
CA LEU A 41 -17.95 13.46 -14.89
C LEU A 41 -19.12 13.45 -15.89
N GLN A 42 -20.36 13.36 -15.40
CA GLN A 42 -21.56 13.45 -16.26
C GLN A 42 -21.67 14.80 -16.98
N GLU A 43 -21.36 15.90 -16.29
CA GLU A 43 -21.33 17.24 -16.87
C GLU A 43 -20.29 17.34 -18.00
N VAL A 44 -19.08 16.80 -17.79
CA VAL A 44 -18.04 16.73 -18.83
C VAL A 44 -18.51 15.95 -20.06
N GLU A 45 -19.12 14.78 -19.86
CA GLU A 45 -19.64 13.95 -20.94
C GLU A 45 -20.72 14.69 -21.75
N GLU A 46 -21.63 15.37 -21.07
CA GLU A 46 -22.71 16.14 -21.69
C GLU A 46 -22.20 17.37 -22.44
N LEU A 47 -21.30 18.16 -21.85
CA LEU A 47 -20.67 19.31 -22.51
C LEU A 47 -19.86 18.87 -23.73
N ASN A 48 -19.17 17.73 -23.65
CA ASN A 48 -18.45 17.16 -24.78
C ASN A 48 -19.41 16.70 -25.89
N ARG A 49 -20.56 16.11 -25.54
CA ARG A 49 -21.62 15.76 -26.51
C ARG A 49 -22.15 17.02 -27.21
N GLN A 50 -22.50 18.06 -26.46
CA GLN A 50 -23.00 19.33 -26.99
C GLN A 50 -21.96 20.03 -27.89
N ALA A 51 -20.69 20.08 -27.46
CA ALA A 51 -19.61 20.67 -28.24
C ALA A 51 -19.42 19.95 -29.59
N ASN A 52 -19.54 18.62 -29.61
CA ASN A 52 -19.47 17.82 -30.84
C ASN A 52 -20.68 18.06 -31.76
N GLU A 53 -21.88 18.21 -31.22
CA GLU A 53 -23.08 18.55 -31.98
C GLU A 53 -22.99 19.93 -32.61
N VAL A 54 -22.54 20.93 -31.85
CA VAL A 54 -22.28 22.28 -32.36
C VAL A 54 -21.19 22.25 -33.43
N SER A 55 -20.09 21.51 -33.21
CA SER A 55 -19.02 21.38 -34.21
C SER A 55 -19.52 20.79 -35.54
N LYS A 56 -20.43 19.81 -35.49
CA LYS A 56 -21.06 19.22 -36.69
C LYS A 56 -22.06 20.17 -37.34
N SER A 57 -22.66 21.09 -36.59
CA SER A 57 -23.63 22.06 -37.12
C SER A 57 -22.95 23.25 -37.81
N ILE A 58 -21.71 23.62 -37.48
CA ILE A 58 -20.98 24.75 -38.10
C ILE A 58 -21.00 24.70 -39.64
N GLY A 59 -20.80 23.52 -40.25
CA GLY A 59 -20.83 23.35 -41.71
C GLY A 59 -22.21 23.54 -42.35
N LYS A 60 -23.28 23.53 -41.55
CA LYS A 60 -24.69 23.72 -41.96
C LYS A 60 -25.19 25.14 -41.68
N ALA A 61 -24.32 26.10 -41.43
CA ALA A 61 -24.70 27.50 -41.20
C ALA A 61 -25.17 28.15 -42.51
N LYS A 62 -26.25 28.95 -42.44
CA LYS A 62 -26.88 29.61 -43.60
C LYS A 62 -26.10 30.85 -44.06
N ASP A 63 -25.44 31.53 -43.13
CA ASP A 63 -24.67 32.73 -43.37
C ASP A 63 -23.42 32.77 -42.47
N ALA A 64 -22.62 33.84 -42.62
CA ALA A 64 -21.39 34.03 -41.87
C ALA A 64 -21.66 34.29 -40.37
N ASP A 65 -22.73 35.02 -40.04
CA ASP A 65 -23.05 35.39 -38.66
C ASP A 65 -23.49 34.16 -37.85
N GLU A 66 -24.33 33.29 -38.42
CA GLU A 66 -24.72 32.02 -37.82
C GLU A 66 -23.52 31.06 -37.66
N ARG A 67 -22.57 31.11 -38.60
CA ARG A 67 -21.34 30.32 -38.50
C ARG A 67 -20.46 30.78 -37.35
N GLU A 68 -20.26 32.08 -37.20
CA GLU A 68 -19.47 32.65 -36.09
C GLU A 68 -20.17 32.43 -34.75
N ALA A 69 -21.49 32.59 -34.66
CA ALA A 69 -22.25 32.29 -33.44
C ALA A 69 -22.09 30.82 -33.00
N ARG A 70 -22.13 29.86 -33.95
CA ARG A 70 -21.90 28.43 -33.65
C ARG A 70 -20.45 28.15 -33.24
N LYS A 71 -19.47 28.84 -33.82
CA LYS A 71 -18.06 28.71 -33.38
C LYS A 71 -17.87 29.21 -31.96
N GLU A 72 -18.47 30.35 -31.62
CA GLU A 72 -18.40 30.93 -30.29
C GLU A 72 -19.07 30.03 -29.25
N GLU A 73 -20.27 29.52 -29.55
CA GLU A 73 -20.92 28.53 -28.68
C GLU A 73 -20.06 27.28 -28.49
N GLY A 74 -19.46 26.77 -29.56
CA GLY A 74 -18.55 25.64 -29.49
C GLY A 74 -17.26 25.92 -28.72
N ARG A 75 -16.81 27.18 -28.66
CA ARG A 75 -15.69 27.61 -27.80
C ARG A 75 -16.13 27.63 -26.34
N ARG A 76 -17.25 28.28 -26.03
CA ARG A 76 -17.82 28.34 -24.68
C ARG A 76 -18.06 26.95 -24.07
N LEU A 77 -18.60 26.02 -24.86
CA LEU A 77 -18.82 24.64 -24.41
C LEU A 77 -17.51 23.90 -24.11
N ARG A 78 -16.45 24.15 -24.88
CA ARG A 78 -15.12 23.56 -24.60
C ARG A 78 -14.51 24.16 -23.35
N GLU A 79 -14.59 25.48 -23.17
CA GLU A 79 -14.11 26.14 -21.95
C GLU A 79 -14.86 25.65 -20.70
N ALA A 80 -16.18 25.50 -20.78
CA ALA A 80 -16.98 24.92 -19.69
C ALA A 80 -16.60 23.47 -19.41
N LYS A 81 -16.38 22.67 -20.46
CA LYS A 81 -15.93 21.27 -20.34
C LYS A 81 -14.58 21.20 -19.65
N ASP A 82 -13.62 22.03 -20.04
CA ASP A 82 -12.27 22.03 -19.48
C ASP A 82 -12.31 22.45 -17.99
N ALA A 83 -13.16 23.42 -17.63
CA ALA A 83 -13.39 23.78 -16.23
C ALA A 83 -14.04 22.65 -15.42
N ALA A 84 -15.04 21.97 -15.97
CA ALA A 84 -15.67 20.82 -15.33
C ALA A 84 -14.70 19.63 -15.17
N GLN A 85 -13.82 19.41 -16.14
CA GLN A 85 -12.78 18.38 -16.10
C GLN A 85 -11.73 18.69 -15.03
N ALA A 86 -11.26 19.93 -14.94
CA ALA A 86 -10.32 20.34 -13.90
C ALA A 86 -10.89 20.11 -12.50
N GLU A 87 -12.18 20.42 -12.31
CA GLU A 87 -12.86 20.17 -11.04
C GLU A 87 -13.06 18.68 -10.75
N HIS A 88 -13.40 17.88 -11.77
CA HIS A 88 -13.45 16.42 -11.67
C HIS A 88 -12.12 15.85 -11.19
N ASP A 89 -11.00 16.29 -11.78
CA ASP A 89 -9.67 15.75 -11.47
C ASP A 89 -9.20 16.15 -10.07
N ARG A 90 -9.55 17.38 -9.64
CA ARG A 90 -9.34 17.84 -8.26
C ARG A 90 -10.08 16.95 -7.26
N LEU A 91 -11.36 16.66 -7.52
CA LEU A 91 -12.19 15.80 -6.67
C LEU A 91 -11.70 14.34 -6.68
N ASP A 92 -11.25 13.82 -7.81
CA ASP A 92 -10.68 12.47 -7.89
C ASP A 92 -9.40 12.34 -7.05
N ALA A 93 -8.51 13.33 -7.11
CA ALA A 93 -7.30 13.37 -6.30
C ALA A 93 -7.63 13.42 -4.79
N GLU A 94 -8.63 14.20 -4.39
CA GLU A 94 -9.12 14.26 -3.01
C GLU A 94 -9.71 12.91 -2.55
N VAL A 95 -10.57 12.30 -3.37
CA VAL A 95 -11.15 10.99 -3.09
C VAL A 95 -10.06 9.94 -2.93
N VAL A 96 -9.07 9.89 -3.84
CA VAL A 96 -7.95 8.94 -3.74
C VAL A 96 -7.12 9.17 -2.48
N ALA A 97 -6.87 10.43 -2.12
CA ALA A 97 -6.10 10.76 -0.91
C ALA A 97 -6.79 10.23 0.35
N ILE A 98 -8.10 10.44 0.49
CA ILE A 98 -8.87 9.93 1.64
C ILE A 98 -8.98 8.40 1.57
N GLN A 99 -9.26 7.84 0.39
CA GLN A 99 -9.43 6.40 0.17
C GLN A 99 -8.19 5.59 0.58
N ARG A 100 -6.98 6.14 0.42
CA ARG A 100 -5.72 5.52 0.84
C ARG A 100 -5.55 5.40 2.35
N LEU A 101 -6.24 6.25 3.12
CA LEU A 101 -6.20 6.22 4.58
C LEU A 101 -7.16 5.18 5.18
N ILE A 102 -8.09 4.66 4.37
CA ILE A 102 -9.08 3.68 4.82
C ILE A 102 -8.41 2.30 4.95
N PRO A 103 -8.38 1.69 6.15
CA PRO A 103 -7.87 0.34 6.32
C PRO A 103 -8.81 -0.69 5.69
N ASN A 104 -8.31 -1.92 5.51
CA ASN A 104 -9.20 -3.04 5.18
C ASN A 104 -10.28 -3.19 6.26
N MET A 105 -11.44 -3.71 5.85
CA MET A 105 -12.50 -4.07 6.79
C MET A 105 -12.00 -5.17 7.73
N THR A 106 -12.17 -4.94 9.02
CA THR A 106 -11.77 -5.89 10.06
C THR A 106 -12.70 -7.10 10.02
N HIS A 107 -12.12 -8.30 10.10
CA HIS A 107 -12.92 -9.52 10.16
C HIS A 107 -13.81 -9.51 11.42
N PRO A 108 -15.08 -9.93 11.35
CA PRO A 108 -15.97 -9.93 12.52
C PRO A 108 -15.44 -10.71 13.73
N ASP A 109 -14.65 -11.76 13.49
CA ASP A 109 -14.04 -12.59 14.55
C ASP A 109 -12.76 -11.97 15.15
N ALA A 110 -12.23 -10.87 14.59
CA ALA A 110 -11.06 -10.22 15.14
C ALA A 110 -11.41 -9.51 16.45
N PRO A 111 -10.57 -9.61 17.50
CA PRO A 111 -10.83 -8.93 18.76
C PRO A 111 -10.83 -7.41 18.56
N ILE A 112 -11.73 -6.73 19.28
CA ILE A 112 -11.79 -5.27 19.32
C ILE A 112 -10.93 -4.80 20.50
N GLY A 113 -9.97 -3.92 20.20
CA GLY A 113 -9.00 -3.44 21.17
C GLY A 113 -8.36 -2.14 20.74
N ALA A 114 -7.94 -1.33 21.72
CA ALA A 114 -7.20 -0.09 21.45
C ALA A 114 -5.70 -0.33 21.22
N ASP A 115 -5.16 -1.40 21.81
CA ASP A 115 -3.74 -1.74 21.83
C ASP A 115 -3.52 -3.25 21.92
N ASP A 116 -2.25 -3.64 22.12
CA ASP A 116 -1.82 -5.03 22.18
C ASP A 116 -2.32 -5.79 23.43
N GLN A 117 -2.83 -5.11 24.45
CA GLN A 117 -3.36 -5.73 25.66
C GLN A 117 -4.71 -6.40 25.43
N ALA A 118 -5.41 -6.02 24.35
CA ALA A 118 -6.65 -6.65 23.92
C ALA A 118 -6.43 -7.90 23.06
N ASN A 119 -5.17 -8.25 22.74
CA ASN A 119 -4.88 -9.45 21.97
C ASN A 119 -5.29 -10.71 22.74
N LEU A 120 -5.92 -11.65 22.03
CA LEU A 120 -6.35 -12.92 22.59
C LEU A 120 -5.31 -14.01 22.31
N GLU A 121 -4.82 -14.66 23.36
CA GLU A 121 -3.96 -15.84 23.20
C GLU A 121 -4.78 -17.02 22.67
N VAL A 122 -4.54 -17.44 21.42
CA VAL A 122 -5.28 -18.54 20.80
C VAL A 122 -4.73 -19.90 21.20
N ARG A 123 -3.40 -20.03 21.33
CA ARG A 123 -2.72 -21.27 21.71
C ARG A 123 -1.31 -21.01 22.21
N ARG A 124 -0.77 -21.96 22.98
CA ARG A 124 0.66 -22.07 23.31
C ARG A 124 1.31 -23.19 22.50
N GLY A 125 2.64 -23.15 22.40
CA GLY A 125 3.42 -24.23 21.79
C GLY A 125 3.25 -25.56 22.53
N LYS A 126 3.64 -26.67 21.89
CA LYS A 126 3.55 -28.02 22.49
C LYS A 126 4.44 -28.22 23.72
N HIS A 127 5.40 -27.34 23.93
CA HIS A 127 6.41 -27.43 24.97
C HIS A 127 6.30 -26.24 25.92
N GLU A 128 6.50 -26.48 27.21
CA GLU A 128 6.66 -25.42 28.19
C GLU A 128 7.99 -24.67 27.97
N PRO A 129 8.08 -23.38 28.36
CA PRO A 129 9.36 -22.68 28.40
C PRO A 129 10.39 -23.45 29.23
N PRO A 130 11.66 -23.52 28.78
CA PRO A 130 12.70 -24.25 29.49
C PRO A 130 12.94 -23.69 30.89
N LYS A 131 13.21 -24.57 31.85
CA LYS A 131 13.66 -24.21 33.20
C LYS A 131 15.17 -24.36 33.27
N PHE A 132 15.85 -23.30 33.68
CA PHE A 132 17.31 -23.29 33.85
C PHE A 132 17.65 -23.40 35.33
N ASP A 133 18.67 -24.20 35.65
CA ASP A 133 19.29 -24.31 36.97
C ASP A 133 20.43 -23.28 37.17
N PHE A 134 20.67 -22.45 36.16
CA PHE A 134 21.57 -21.30 36.17
C PHE A 134 20.83 -20.01 35.78
N LYS A 135 21.44 -18.86 36.03
CA LYS A 135 20.94 -17.56 35.55
C LYS A 135 21.12 -17.51 34.02
N PRO A 136 20.05 -17.53 33.20
CA PRO A 136 20.21 -17.43 31.76
C PRO A 136 20.80 -16.08 31.40
N LEU A 137 21.70 -16.09 30.42
CA LEU A 137 22.21 -14.89 29.78
C LEU A 137 21.26 -14.49 28.65
N ASP A 138 21.14 -13.19 28.39
CA ASP A 138 20.43 -12.73 27.20
C ASP A 138 21.27 -12.95 25.91
N HIS A 139 20.65 -12.69 24.76
CA HIS A 139 21.31 -12.89 23.48
C HIS A 139 22.49 -11.95 23.23
N VAL A 140 22.52 -10.76 23.86
CA VAL A 140 23.62 -9.79 23.73
C VAL A 140 24.82 -10.28 24.54
N GLU A 141 24.59 -10.69 25.79
CA GLU A 141 25.61 -11.27 26.66
C GLU A 141 26.21 -12.54 26.05
N LEU A 142 25.38 -13.40 25.43
CA LEU A 142 25.86 -14.59 24.72
C LEU A 142 26.67 -14.23 23.49
N ALA A 143 26.21 -13.26 22.69
CA ALA A 143 26.88 -12.86 21.47
C ALA A 143 28.26 -12.24 21.74
N GLU A 144 28.39 -11.45 22.81
CA GLU A 144 29.67 -10.87 23.23
C GLU A 144 30.66 -11.95 23.69
N ARG A 145 30.22 -12.88 24.54
CA ARG A 145 31.07 -13.96 25.08
C ARG A 145 31.58 -14.92 24.00
N LEU A 146 30.82 -15.09 22.93
CA LEU A 146 31.10 -16.04 21.85
C LEU A 146 31.63 -15.37 20.57
N ASP A 147 31.88 -14.06 20.60
CA ASP A 147 32.29 -13.26 19.43
C ASP A 147 31.36 -13.46 18.21
N LEU A 148 30.04 -13.39 18.44
CA LEU A 148 29.02 -13.66 17.41
C LEU A 148 28.48 -12.39 16.76
N ILE A 149 28.54 -11.24 17.44
CA ILE A 149 27.97 -9.98 16.93
C ILE A 149 28.90 -8.79 17.26
N ASP A 150 29.22 -7.96 16.27
CA ASP A 150 29.83 -6.64 16.45
C ASP A 150 28.78 -5.52 16.49
N PHE A 151 28.30 -5.19 17.69
CA PHE A 151 27.42 -4.03 17.85
C PHE A 151 28.19 -2.72 17.70
N GLU A 152 29.41 -2.62 18.22
CA GLU A 152 30.20 -1.39 18.13
C GLU A 152 30.61 -1.10 16.68
N GLY A 153 31.02 -2.13 15.94
CA GLY A 153 31.31 -2.02 14.51
C GLY A 153 30.11 -1.55 13.72
N GLY A 154 28.93 -2.12 13.96
CA GLY A 154 27.69 -1.68 13.34
C GLY A 154 27.37 -0.22 13.67
N ALA A 155 27.47 0.17 14.94
CA ALA A 155 27.26 1.54 15.39
C ALA A 155 28.24 2.53 14.76
N ARG A 156 29.51 2.17 14.61
CA ARG A 156 30.52 3.01 13.93
C ARG A 156 30.24 3.19 12.44
N VAL A 157 29.66 2.19 11.77
CA VAL A 157 29.44 2.20 10.32
C VAL A 157 28.10 2.85 9.93
N ALA A 158 27.02 2.51 10.63
CA ALA A 158 25.65 2.87 10.25
C ALA A 158 24.81 3.46 11.39
N GLY A 159 25.38 3.60 12.60
CA GLY A 159 24.69 4.15 13.75
C GLY A 159 23.89 3.12 14.55
N HIS A 160 23.03 3.61 15.45
CA HIS A 160 22.24 2.77 16.35
C HIS A 160 21.31 1.82 15.57
N GLY A 161 21.21 0.56 16.02
CA GLY A 161 20.35 -0.45 15.42
C GLY A 161 21.03 -1.36 14.38
N PHE A 162 22.29 -1.10 14.03
CA PHE A 162 23.07 -1.91 13.09
C PHE A 162 24.14 -2.75 13.81
N TYR A 163 24.51 -3.88 13.22
CA TYR A 163 25.52 -4.80 13.75
C TYR A 163 26.19 -5.59 12.63
N PHE A 164 27.38 -6.14 12.89
CA PHE A 164 27.95 -7.21 12.06
C PHE A 164 27.69 -8.57 12.71
N LEU A 165 27.13 -9.51 11.97
CA LEU A 165 27.09 -10.91 12.38
C LEU A 165 28.47 -11.55 12.12
N ARG A 166 28.96 -12.37 13.04
CA ARG A 166 30.31 -12.96 13.00
C ARG A 166 30.30 -14.48 13.26
N ASN A 167 31.35 -15.13 12.77
CA ASN A 167 31.70 -16.52 13.08
C ASN A 167 30.50 -17.47 12.91
N ASP A 168 30.25 -18.32 13.92
CA ASP A 168 29.20 -19.34 13.89
C ASP A 168 27.80 -18.76 13.74
N ALA A 169 27.58 -17.48 14.12
CA ALA A 169 26.27 -16.87 13.97
C ALA A 169 25.91 -16.61 12.49
N VAL A 170 26.90 -16.33 11.63
CA VAL A 170 26.68 -16.22 10.17
C VAL A 170 26.21 -17.56 9.61
N LEU A 171 26.87 -18.65 10.00
CA LEU A 171 26.49 -20.00 9.57
C LEU A 171 25.11 -20.39 10.12
N LEU A 172 24.81 -20.00 11.36
CA LEU A 172 23.52 -20.25 11.98
C LEU A 172 22.39 -19.49 11.28
N GLU A 173 22.58 -18.22 10.92
CA GLU A 173 21.59 -17.43 10.16
C GLU A 173 21.26 -18.11 8.83
N LEU A 174 22.28 -18.50 8.04
CA LEU A 174 22.08 -19.19 6.77
C LEU A 174 21.37 -20.54 6.95
N ALA A 175 21.70 -21.28 8.02
CA ALA A 175 21.04 -22.53 8.35
C ALA A 175 19.56 -22.32 8.70
N LEU A 176 19.23 -21.27 9.46
CA LEU A 176 17.85 -20.91 9.82
C LEU A 176 17.03 -20.51 8.59
N GLN A 177 17.59 -19.68 7.71
CA GLN A 177 16.94 -19.31 6.44
C GLN A 177 16.66 -20.56 5.60
N ARG A 178 17.66 -21.42 5.41
CA ARG A 178 17.50 -22.68 4.67
C ARG A 178 16.43 -23.58 5.28
N TYR A 179 16.43 -23.73 6.61
CA TYR A 179 15.43 -24.54 7.31
C TYR A 179 14.01 -24.01 7.08
N ALA A 180 13.79 -22.69 7.20
CA ALA A 180 12.50 -22.07 6.94
C ALA A 180 12.02 -22.30 5.50
N LEU A 181 12.91 -22.17 4.51
CA LEU A 181 12.59 -22.45 3.12
C LEU A 181 12.23 -23.91 2.90
N GLN A 182 13.01 -24.86 3.46
CA GLN A 182 12.71 -26.29 3.33
C GLN A 182 11.34 -26.63 3.90
N LEU A 183 10.98 -26.04 5.04
CA LEU A 183 9.65 -26.18 5.62
C LEU A 183 8.57 -25.66 4.67
N LEU A 184 8.69 -24.41 4.20
CA LEU A 184 7.70 -23.80 3.30
C LEU A 184 7.60 -24.54 1.95
N MET A 185 8.72 -25.01 1.41
CA MET A 185 8.74 -25.82 0.18
C MET A 185 7.97 -27.13 0.36
N SER A 186 8.09 -27.78 1.53
CA SER A 186 7.29 -28.98 1.83
C SER A 186 5.78 -28.72 1.92
N GLU A 187 5.38 -27.47 2.19
CA GLU A 187 3.99 -26.98 2.18
C GLU A 187 3.53 -26.43 0.80
N GLY A 188 4.36 -26.63 -0.23
CA GLY A 188 4.07 -26.27 -1.62
C GLY A 188 4.36 -24.82 -1.99
N PHE A 189 5.14 -24.09 -1.20
CA PHE A 189 5.60 -22.75 -1.55
C PHE A 189 6.79 -22.79 -2.51
N THR A 190 6.78 -21.91 -3.51
CA THR A 190 7.91 -21.71 -4.41
C THR A 190 8.86 -20.67 -3.82
N PRO A 191 10.14 -21.00 -3.58
CA PRO A 191 11.10 -20.06 -3.02
C PRO A 191 11.58 -19.06 -4.08
N VAL A 192 11.72 -17.80 -3.68
CA VAL A 192 12.28 -16.72 -4.50
C VAL A 192 13.28 -15.89 -3.69
N VAL A 193 14.27 -15.32 -4.36
CA VAL A 193 15.07 -14.21 -3.80
C VAL A 193 14.52 -12.93 -4.43
N THR A 194 14.20 -11.95 -3.61
CA THR A 194 13.58 -10.71 -4.11
C THR A 194 14.61 -9.61 -4.32
N PRO A 195 14.34 -8.61 -5.16
CA PRO A 195 15.07 -7.36 -5.12
C PRO A 195 14.99 -6.72 -3.73
N ASP A 196 16.01 -5.95 -3.34
CA ASP A 196 16.00 -5.13 -2.12
C ASP A 196 15.38 -3.75 -2.34
N LEU A 197 15.03 -3.42 -3.59
CA LEU A 197 14.43 -2.16 -4.01
C LEU A 197 13.09 -2.38 -4.70
N ALA A 198 12.15 -1.46 -4.49
CA ALA A 198 10.89 -1.42 -5.22
C ALA A 198 10.46 0.02 -5.53
N TYR A 199 9.71 0.19 -6.62
CA TYR A 199 9.12 1.48 -6.98
C TYR A 199 8.09 1.94 -5.94
N THR A 200 7.96 3.25 -5.72
CA THR A 200 7.01 3.84 -4.76
C THR A 200 5.58 3.36 -4.97
N ASN A 201 5.15 3.17 -6.22
CA ASN A 201 3.81 2.66 -6.52
C ASN A 201 3.58 1.22 -6.01
N ILE A 202 4.61 0.37 -5.93
CA ILE A 202 4.54 -0.99 -5.39
C ILE A 202 4.40 -0.97 -3.87
N LEU A 203 5.15 -0.09 -3.19
CA LEU A 203 5.01 0.12 -1.75
C LEU A 203 3.59 0.59 -1.41
N HIS A 204 3.10 1.59 -2.14
CA HIS A 204 1.74 2.09 -1.97
C HIS A 204 0.68 1.01 -2.27
N GLY A 205 0.90 0.19 -3.29
CA GLY A 205 0.01 -0.91 -3.66
C GLY A 205 -0.11 -1.99 -2.57
N THR A 206 0.97 -2.21 -1.82
CA THR A 206 1.03 -3.16 -0.68
C THR A 206 0.68 -2.51 0.66
N GLY A 207 0.30 -1.22 0.66
CA GLY A 207 -0.17 -0.52 1.86
C GLY A 207 0.92 0.11 2.72
N TYR A 208 2.17 0.08 2.28
CA TYR A 208 3.30 0.79 2.89
C TYR A 208 3.26 2.27 2.51
N ILE A 209 2.27 2.96 3.09
CA ILE A 209 2.04 4.39 2.95
C ILE A 209 2.24 5.00 4.35
N PRO A 210 3.10 6.01 4.53
CA PRO A 210 3.23 6.70 5.81
C PRO A 210 1.88 7.25 6.27
N ARG A 211 1.40 6.82 7.44
CA ARG A 211 0.16 7.32 8.07
C ARG A 211 0.43 8.28 9.22
N GLY A 212 1.71 8.64 9.42
CA GLY A 212 2.21 9.49 10.50
C GLY A 212 3.58 10.07 10.14
N PRO A 213 4.30 10.66 11.12
CA PRO A 213 5.62 11.27 10.89
C PRO A 213 6.71 10.23 10.56
N GLU A 214 6.49 8.98 10.97
CA GLU A 214 7.34 7.83 10.71
C GLU A 214 7.09 7.31 9.29
N THR A 215 8.11 7.37 8.42
CA THR A 215 7.98 6.83 7.05
C THR A 215 8.16 5.31 7.02
N GLN A 216 8.95 4.75 7.94
CA GLN A 216 9.30 3.32 8.02
C GLN A 216 9.96 2.79 6.72
N ILE A 217 10.45 3.69 5.87
CA ILE A 217 10.98 3.40 4.52
C ILE A 217 12.21 4.28 4.27
N TYR A 218 13.29 3.66 3.81
CA TYR A 218 14.47 4.35 3.28
C TYR A 218 14.30 4.56 1.76
N SER A 219 14.30 5.81 1.31
CA SER A 219 14.21 6.18 -0.11
C SER A 219 15.58 6.44 -0.73
N ILE A 220 15.76 6.04 -2.00
CA ILE A 220 16.99 6.29 -2.75
C ILE A 220 16.93 7.68 -3.36
N GLU A 221 17.89 8.53 -2.99
CA GLU A 221 18.00 9.90 -3.49
C GLU A 221 18.06 9.94 -5.03
N ASN A 222 17.37 10.90 -5.64
CA ASN A 222 17.31 11.11 -7.09
C ASN A 222 16.71 9.92 -7.88
N SER A 223 15.83 9.14 -7.27
CA SER A 223 15.09 8.05 -7.94
C SER A 223 13.71 7.84 -7.33
N ASP A 224 12.86 7.04 -7.99
CA ASP A 224 11.57 6.57 -7.46
C ASP A 224 11.68 5.20 -6.76
N LEU A 225 12.89 4.80 -6.36
CA LEU A 225 13.17 3.52 -5.72
C LEU A 225 13.28 3.67 -4.20
N ASN A 226 12.83 2.64 -3.50
CA ASN A 226 12.84 2.57 -2.04
C ASN A 226 13.37 1.21 -1.59
N LEU A 227 14.11 1.17 -0.49
CA LEU A 227 14.49 -0.08 0.16
C LEU A 227 13.25 -0.74 0.78
N VAL A 228 13.16 -2.06 0.63
CA VAL A 228 11.97 -2.81 1.05
C VAL A 228 12.02 -3.16 2.54
N ALA A 229 10.90 -2.99 3.25
CA ALA A 229 10.77 -3.34 4.67
C ALA A 229 10.46 -4.83 4.94
N THR A 230 10.21 -5.60 3.87
CA THR A 230 9.85 -7.02 3.85
C THR A 230 9.81 -7.54 2.40
N ALA A 231 10.06 -8.83 2.20
CA ALA A 231 9.86 -9.52 0.93
C ALA A 231 8.39 -9.46 0.44
N GLU A 232 7.43 -9.19 1.34
CA GLU A 232 6.01 -9.02 0.97
C GLU A 232 5.82 -7.89 -0.06
N ILE A 233 6.60 -6.81 0.01
CA ILE A 233 6.45 -5.67 -0.92
C ILE A 233 6.75 -6.11 -2.36
N THR A 234 7.85 -6.82 -2.56
CA THR A 234 8.30 -7.27 -3.89
C THR A 234 7.52 -8.47 -4.38
N ILE A 235 7.17 -9.42 -3.50
CA ILE A 235 6.30 -10.53 -3.85
C ILE A 235 4.88 -10.03 -4.21
N GLY A 236 4.33 -9.12 -3.41
CA GLY A 236 3.02 -8.50 -3.67
C GLY A 236 2.99 -7.68 -4.95
N GLY A 237 4.11 -7.05 -5.31
CA GLY A 237 4.28 -6.32 -6.57
C GLY A 237 4.55 -7.19 -7.80
N LEU A 238 4.89 -8.47 -7.63
CA LEU A 238 5.40 -9.34 -8.70
C LEU A 238 4.44 -9.46 -9.90
N MET A 239 3.13 -9.49 -9.62
CA MET A 239 2.08 -9.59 -10.63
C MET A 239 1.34 -8.27 -10.88
N SER A 240 1.91 -7.15 -10.44
CA SER A 240 1.32 -5.83 -10.63
C SER A 240 1.08 -5.54 -12.11
N GLY A 241 -0.16 -5.15 -12.46
CA GLY A 241 -0.57 -4.86 -13.84
C GLY A 241 -0.80 -6.09 -14.73
N GLN A 242 -0.72 -7.31 -14.19
CA GLN A 242 -0.96 -8.54 -14.94
C GLN A 242 -2.37 -9.08 -14.71
N THR A 243 -2.93 -9.74 -15.73
CA THR A 243 -4.12 -10.60 -15.60
C THR A 243 -3.66 -12.04 -15.46
N LEU A 244 -4.18 -12.73 -14.44
CA LEU A 244 -3.84 -14.13 -14.16
C LEU A 244 -4.98 -15.04 -14.58
N GLU A 245 -4.63 -16.23 -15.09
CA GLU A 245 -5.57 -17.31 -15.35
C GLU A 245 -5.94 -18.01 -14.04
N ALA A 246 -7.20 -18.45 -13.91
CA ALA A 246 -7.71 -19.02 -12.67
C ALA A 246 -6.94 -20.28 -12.25
N GLU A 247 -6.45 -21.06 -13.21
CA GLU A 247 -5.67 -22.28 -13.01
C GLU A 247 -4.30 -22.02 -12.38
N GLN A 248 -3.80 -20.78 -12.41
CA GLN A 248 -2.56 -20.40 -11.74
C GLN A 248 -2.74 -20.24 -10.22
N LEU A 249 -3.99 -20.21 -9.73
CA LEU A 249 -4.31 -19.96 -8.33
C LEU A 249 -4.59 -21.27 -7.55
N PRO A 250 -4.17 -21.37 -6.28
CA PRO A 250 -3.42 -20.38 -5.51
C PRO A 250 -1.92 -20.39 -5.86
N MET A 251 -1.35 -19.21 -6.06
CA MET A 251 0.10 -19.05 -6.10
C MET A 251 0.65 -18.99 -4.67
N LYS A 252 1.61 -19.86 -4.34
CA LYS A 252 2.29 -19.88 -3.05
C LYS A 252 3.76 -19.53 -3.24
N LEU A 253 4.19 -18.38 -2.70
CA LEU A 253 5.56 -17.88 -2.81
C LEU A 253 6.14 -17.62 -1.42
N CYS A 254 7.42 -17.95 -1.22
CA CYS A 254 8.18 -17.56 -0.04
C CYS A 254 9.48 -16.86 -0.46
N GLY A 255 9.78 -15.70 0.14
CA GLY A 255 10.89 -14.86 -0.28
C GLY A 255 12.01 -14.78 0.75
N ILE A 256 13.24 -14.68 0.27
CA ILE A 256 14.39 -14.16 1.02
C ILE A 256 14.64 -12.72 0.58
N SER A 257 14.72 -11.79 1.53
CA SER A 257 15.10 -10.40 1.30
C SER A 257 15.86 -9.84 2.50
N HIS A 258 16.59 -8.75 2.29
CA HIS A 258 16.92 -7.86 3.40
C HIS A 258 15.70 -6.99 3.72
N CYS A 259 15.57 -6.56 4.98
CA CYS A 259 14.42 -5.80 5.46
C CYS A 259 14.91 -4.50 6.11
N PHE A 260 14.59 -3.36 5.50
CA PHE A 260 15.06 -2.04 5.93
C PHE A 260 13.90 -1.21 6.49
N ARG A 261 14.04 -0.69 7.72
CA ARG A 261 13.03 0.15 8.40
C ARG A 261 13.74 1.31 9.11
N THR A 262 13.26 2.53 8.88
CA THR A 262 13.81 3.76 9.49
C THR A 262 13.48 3.87 10.97
#